data_AF-A0A6M0JUW6-F1
#
_entry.id   AF-A0A6M0JUW6-F1
#
_cell.length_a   1.000
_cell.length_b   1.000
_cell.length_c   1.000
_cell.angle_alpha   90.00
_cell.angle_beta   90.00
_cell.angle_gamma   90.00
#
_symmetry.space_group_name_H-M   'P 1'
#
loop_
_entity.id
_entity.type
_entity.pdbx_description
1 polymer ?
#
loop_
_entity_poly.entity_id
_entity_poly.type
_entity_poly.pdbx_seq_one_letter_code
_entity_poly.pdbx_strand_id
1 'polypeptide(L)'
;MHSETPIDRWLSILFLYIEKAVLVGVGGLALVGIGQLIHGIYQHGEVRLEDLLLMFIFIEIMAMANVYFLRRSVPFTYPMFIAVTALSRLIVLQGKNIAPENLIYEGGAILLVSLAILIIRFSQRYSAETMGKAERHEEDRHQG
;
A
#
# COMPACT_ATOMS: atom_id res chain seq x y z
N MET A 1 -19.25 1.21 35.91
CA MET A 1 -17.81 1.40 36.20
C MET A 1 -17.07 0.14 35.79
N HIS A 2 -16.53 0.09 34.56
CA HIS A 2 -15.60 -0.97 34.16
C HIS A 2 -14.19 -0.53 34.55
N SER A 3 -13.54 -1.35 35.36
CA SER A 3 -12.17 -1.16 35.84
C SER A 3 -11.20 -1.46 34.71
N GLU A 4 -10.57 -0.43 34.14
CA GLU A 4 -9.41 -0.60 33.27
C GLU A 4 -8.22 -1.08 34.10
N THR A 5 -7.68 -2.24 33.77
CA THR A 5 -6.56 -2.82 34.51
C THR A 5 -5.26 -2.09 34.12
N PRO A 6 -4.27 -1.98 35.03
CA PRO A 6 -2.98 -1.36 34.71
C PRO A 6 -2.23 -2.07 33.57
N ILE A 7 -2.61 -3.32 33.26
CA ILE A 7 -2.04 -4.15 32.20
C ILE A 7 -2.44 -3.62 30.81
N ASP A 8 -3.70 -3.18 30.63
CA ASP A 8 -4.21 -2.65 29.37
C ASP A 8 -3.47 -1.37 28.96
N ARG A 9 -3.15 -0.53 29.95
CA ARG A 9 -2.39 0.70 29.75
C ARG A 9 -0.94 0.43 29.35
N TRP A 10 -0.31 -0.58 29.94
CA TRP A 10 1.06 -0.96 29.59
C TRP A 10 1.14 -1.62 28.20
N LEU A 11 0.18 -2.49 27.87
CA LEU A 11 0.08 -3.11 26.54
C LEU A 11 -0.06 -2.06 25.44
N SER A 12 -0.90 -1.04 25.67
CA SER A 12 -1.12 0.04 24.71
C SER A 12 0.16 0.85 24.47
N ILE A 13 0.89 1.21 25.54
CA ILE A 13 2.16 1.93 25.42
C ILE A 13 3.20 1.10 24.67
N LEU A 14 3.30 -0.20 24.96
CA LEU A 14 4.19 -1.12 24.28
C LEU A 14 3.85 -1.23 22.79
N PHE A 15 2.57 -1.37 22.46
CA PHE A 15 2.09 -1.44 21.08
C PHE A 15 2.42 -0.17 20.31
N LEU A 16 2.20 1.00 20.91
CA LEU A 16 2.57 2.29 20.30
C LEU A 16 4.09 2.42 20.05
N TYR A 17 4.92 1.90 20.95
CA TYR A 17 6.38 1.93 20.77
C TYR A 17 6.84 1.02 19.64
N ILE A 18 6.28 -0.19 19.58
CA ILE A 18 6.54 -1.14 18.50
C ILE A 18 6.08 -0.59 17.15
N GLU A 19 4.88 0.01 17.08
CA GLU A 19 4.35 0.63 15.87
C GLU A 19 5.33 1.68 15.31
N LYS A 20 5.83 2.59 16.16
CA LYS A 20 6.82 3.60 15.77
C LYS A 20 8.15 2.98 15.35
N ALA A 21 8.64 1.98 16.07
CA ALA A 21 9.88 1.30 15.73
C ALA A 21 9.80 0.62 14.36
N VAL A 22 8.69 -0.04 14.06
CA VAL A 22 8.44 -0.67 12.75
C VAL A 22 8.40 0.38 11.64
N LEU A 23 7.71 1.50 11.83
CA LEU A 23 7.64 2.56 10.82
C LEU A 23 9.01 3.16 10.51
N VAL A 24 9.80 3.45 11.55
CA VAL A 24 11.17 3.94 11.39
C VAL A 24 12.04 2.88 10.67
N GLY A 25 11.86 1.60 11.01
CA GLY A 25 12.53 0.49 10.33
C GLY A 25 12.19 0.42 8.84
N VAL A 26 10.90 0.48 8.49
CA VAL A 26 10.44 0.47 7.09
C VAL A 26 11.01 1.65 6.32
N GLY A 27 10.97 2.86 6.89
CA GLY A 27 11.51 4.05 6.25
C GLY A 27 13.04 3.98 6.07
N GLY A 28 13.76 3.52 7.09
CA GLY A 28 15.20 3.32 7.03
C GLY A 28 15.61 2.29 5.97
N LEU A 29 14.91 1.15 5.91
CA LEU A 29 15.14 0.12 4.90
C LEU A 29 14.84 0.62 3.48
N ALA A 30 13.78 1.40 3.29
CA ALA A 30 13.46 1.99 1.99
C ALA A 30 14.57 2.94 1.51
N LEU A 31 15.13 3.76 2.40
CA LEU A 31 16.28 4.63 2.08
C LEU A 31 17.53 3.82 1.71
N VAL A 32 17.83 2.76 2.46
CA VAL A 32 18.95 1.84 2.13
C VAL A 32 18.73 1.18 0.77
N GLY A 33 17.50 0.73 0.47
CA GLY A 33 17.13 0.13 -0.81
C GLY A 33 17.29 1.09 -1.99
N ILE A 34 16.88 2.35 -1.85
CA ILE A 34 17.14 3.39 -2.86
C ILE A 34 18.65 3.59 -3.06
N GLY A 35 19.43 3.60 -1.98
CA GLY A 35 20.89 3.69 -2.06
C GLY A 35 21.51 2.53 -2.84
N GLN A 36 21.03 1.30 -2.61
CA GLN A 36 21.45 0.11 -3.35
C GLN A 36 21.10 0.22 -4.84
N LEU A 37 19.91 0.72 -5.17
CA LEU A 37 19.51 0.95 -6.57
C LEU A 37 20.42 1.95 -7.26
N ILE A 38 20.70 3.10 -6.63
CA ILE A 38 21.61 4.11 -7.18
C ILE A 38 23.00 3.53 -7.38
N HIS A 39 23.48 2.72 -6.42
CA HIS A 39 24.77 2.06 -6.55
C HIS A 39 24.79 1.06 -7.72
N GLY A 40 23.74 0.27 -7.91
CA GLY A 40 23.59 -0.65 -9.04
C GLY A 40 23.56 0.07 -10.40
N ILE A 41 22.78 1.15 -10.51
CA ILE A 41 22.74 2.01 -11.71
C ILE A 41 24.14 2.55 -12.02
N TYR A 42 24.88 3.02 -11.01
CA TYR A 42 26.23 3.53 -11.20
C TYR A 42 27.19 2.47 -11.74
N GLN A 43 27.08 1.22 -11.26
CA GLN A 43 27.88 0.10 -11.75
C GLN A 43 27.52 -0.32 -13.18
N HIS A 44 26.25 -0.28 -13.54
CA HIS A 44 25.77 -0.71 -14.86
C HIS A 44 25.88 0.40 -15.93
N GLY A 45 25.94 1.67 -15.52
CA GLY A 45 26.11 2.81 -16.41
C GLY A 45 24.86 3.15 -17.24
N GLU A 46 23.74 2.49 -16.98
CA GLU A 46 22.46 2.69 -17.67
C GLU A 46 21.33 2.75 -16.63
N VAL A 47 20.36 3.65 -16.86
CA VAL A 47 19.15 3.73 -16.05
C VAL A 47 18.02 2.99 -16.75
N ARG A 48 17.55 1.88 -16.16
CA ARG A 48 16.46 1.10 -16.74
C ARG A 48 15.12 1.56 -16.17
N LEU A 49 14.04 1.31 -16.92
CA LEU A 49 12.70 1.67 -16.49
C LEU A 49 12.31 0.94 -15.19
N GLU A 50 12.73 -0.31 -15.02
CA GLU A 50 12.54 -1.09 -13.79
C GLU A 50 13.16 -0.42 -12.56
N ASP A 51 14.33 0.22 -12.69
CA ASP A 51 14.99 0.89 -11.58
C ASP A 51 14.19 2.12 -11.13
N LEU A 52 13.69 2.90 -12.10
CA LEU A 52 12.85 4.06 -11.83
C LEU A 52 11.53 3.63 -11.17
N LEU A 53 10.90 2.57 -11.67
CA LEU A 53 9.66 2.04 -11.10
C LEU A 53 9.87 1.55 -9.66
N LEU A 54 10.99 0.89 -9.38
CA LEU A 54 11.32 0.43 -8.04
C LEU A 54 11.61 1.60 -7.09
N MET A 55 12.25 2.67 -7.57
CA MET A 55 12.39 3.92 -6.81
C MET A 55 11.03 4.57 -6.50
N PHE A 56 10.10 4.58 -7.46
CA PHE A 56 8.74 5.07 -7.23
C PHE A 56 8.03 4.25 -6.14
N ILE A 57 8.18 2.94 -6.13
CA ILE A 57 7.62 2.07 -5.08
C ILE A 57 8.24 2.40 -3.71
N PHE A 58 9.55 2.61 -3.61
CA PHE A 58 10.19 2.98 -2.35
C PHE A 58 9.74 4.35 -1.84
N ILE A 59 9.64 5.35 -2.71
CA ILE A 59 9.13 6.68 -2.35
C ILE A 59 7.67 6.60 -1.90
N GLU A 60 6.85 5.78 -2.56
CA GLU A 60 5.46 5.60 -2.20
C GLU A 60 5.31 4.90 -0.83
N ILE A 61 6.14 3.90 -0.53
CA ILE A 61 6.20 3.26 0.80
C ILE A 61 6.63 4.27 1.87
N MET A 62 7.60 5.14 1.56
CA MET A 62 8.00 6.24 2.45
C MET A 62 6.83 7.21 2.69
N ALA A 63 6.08 7.56 1.64
CA ALA A 63 4.90 8.41 1.75
C ALA A 63 3.81 7.75 2.59
N MET A 64 3.55 6.45 2.40
CA MET A 64 2.61 5.68 3.24
C MET A 64 3.05 5.60 4.69
N ALA A 65 4.34 5.37 4.97
CA ALA A 65 4.88 5.37 6.32
C ALA A 65 4.70 6.74 6.99
N ASN A 66 4.95 7.83 6.25
CA ASN A 66 4.73 9.19 6.72
C ASN A 66 3.25 9.49 6.97
N VAL A 67 2.35 9.10 6.05
CA VAL A 67 0.90 9.29 6.23
C VAL A 67 0.38 8.47 7.41
N TYR A 68 0.86 7.24 7.58
CA TYR A 68 0.51 6.42 8.72
C TYR A 68 0.97 7.04 10.03
N PHE A 69 2.17 7.63 10.05
CA PHE A 69 2.65 8.39 11.21
C PHE A 69 1.75 9.59 11.54
N LEU A 70 1.23 10.30 10.54
CA LEU A 70 0.38 11.49 10.73
C LEU A 70 -1.08 11.18 11.05
N ARG A 71 -1.67 10.15 10.43
CA ARG A 71 -3.12 9.91 10.42
C ARG A 71 -3.53 8.55 10.99
N ARG A 72 -2.59 7.73 11.46
CA ARG A 72 -2.80 6.33 11.90
C ARG A 72 -3.60 5.47 10.91
N SER A 73 -3.70 5.90 9.66
CA SER A 73 -4.43 5.23 8.59
C SER A 73 -3.50 5.10 7.40
N VAL A 74 -3.49 3.91 6.81
CA VAL A 74 -2.72 3.64 5.59
C VAL A 74 -3.68 3.83 4.41
N PRO A 75 -3.55 4.91 3.60
CA PRO A 75 -4.30 5.00 2.35
C PRO A 75 -3.69 4.04 1.32
N PHE A 76 -4.33 2.89 1.09
CA PHE A 76 -3.83 1.88 0.15
C PHE A 76 -4.11 2.18 -1.33
N THR A 77 -4.96 3.17 -1.62
CA THR A 77 -5.54 3.37 -2.96
C THR A 77 -4.52 3.87 -3.99
N TYR A 78 -3.81 4.97 -3.72
CA TYR A 78 -2.87 5.57 -4.68
C TYR A 78 -1.65 4.68 -5.01
N PRO A 79 -1.02 4.01 -4.03
CA PRO A 79 0.13 3.12 -4.27
C PRO A 79 -0.17 1.94 -5.20
N MET A 80 -1.35 1.34 -5.03
CA MET A 80 -1.78 0.18 -5.80
C MET A 80 -1.93 0.53 -7.29
N PHE A 81 -2.41 1.72 -7.62
CA PHE A 81 -2.53 2.17 -9.01
C PHE A 81 -1.16 2.44 -9.65
N ILE A 82 -0.22 3.02 -8.89
CA ILE A 82 1.14 3.28 -9.37
C ILE A 82 1.84 1.94 -9.67
N ALA A 83 1.76 0.97 -8.76
CA ALA A 83 2.36 -0.36 -8.95
C ALA A 83 1.78 -1.11 -10.16
N VAL A 84 0.44 -1.17 -10.30
CA VAL A 84 -0.19 -1.88 -11.43
C VAL A 84 0.15 -1.23 -12.78
N THR A 85 0.12 0.10 -12.84
CA THR A 85 0.45 0.85 -14.08
C THR A 85 1.94 0.73 -14.44
N ALA A 86 2.81 0.73 -13.44
CA ALA A 86 4.23 0.50 -13.60
C ALA A 86 4.52 -0.90 -14.16
N LEU A 87 3.98 -1.95 -13.52
CA LEU A 87 4.19 -3.35 -13.89
C LEU A 87 3.67 -3.65 -15.30
N SER A 88 2.47 -3.17 -15.62
CA SER A 88 1.90 -3.34 -16.98
C SER A 88 2.77 -2.72 -18.07
N ARG A 89 3.32 -1.51 -17.85
CA ARG A 89 4.24 -0.88 -18.82
C ARG A 89 5.57 -1.62 -18.93
N LEU A 90 6.09 -2.11 -17.81
CA LEU A 90 7.35 -2.85 -17.79
C LEU A 90 7.23 -4.16 -18.59
N ILE A 91 6.16 -4.92 -18.37
CA ILE A 91 5.90 -6.19 -19.06
C ILE A 91 5.77 -5.99 -20.58
N VAL A 92 5.04 -4.96 -21.01
CA VAL A 92 4.91 -4.66 -22.45
C VAL A 92 6.25 -4.30 -23.08
N LEU A 93 7.10 -3.54 -22.37
CA LEU A 93 8.39 -3.09 -22.88
C LEU A 93 9.44 -4.22 -22.91
N GLN A 94 9.41 -5.10 -21.93
CA GLN A 94 10.29 -6.27 -21.84
C GLN A 94 9.80 -7.45 -22.71
N GLY A 95 8.50 -7.50 -22.99
CA GLY A 95 7.80 -8.56 -23.74
C GLY A 95 8.31 -8.85 -25.15
N LYS A 96 9.10 -7.95 -25.75
CA LYS A 96 9.59 -8.11 -27.12
C LYS A 96 10.60 -9.25 -27.29
N ASN A 97 11.24 -9.71 -26.21
CA ASN A 97 12.18 -10.84 -26.22
C ASN A 97 11.65 -12.09 -25.49
N ILE A 98 10.38 -12.09 -25.09
CA ILE A 98 9.77 -13.16 -24.29
C ILE A 98 8.84 -13.98 -25.20
N ALA A 99 8.76 -15.29 -24.97
CA ALA A 99 7.83 -16.14 -25.70
C ALA A 99 6.39 -15.59 -25.59
N PRO A 100 5.61 -15.51 -26.69
CA PRO A 100 4.28 -14.91 -26.68
C PRO A 100 3.32 -15.52 -25.65
N GLU A 101 3.50 -16.80 -25.31
CA GLU A 101 2.76 -17.51 -24.27
C GLU A 101 2.96 -16.89 -22.87
N ASN A 102 4.18 -16.50 -22.51
CA ASN A 102 4.49 -15.89 -21.21
C ASN A 102 3.85 -14.52 -21.06
N LEU A 103 3.76 -13.76 -22.16
CA LEU A 103 3.13 -12.44 -22.16
C LEU A 103 1.63 -12.52 -21.82
N ILE A 104 0.96 -13.59 -22.26
CA ILE A 104 -0.45 -13.86 -21.92
C ILE A 104 -0.58 -14.22 -20.43
N TYR A 105 0.32 -15.04 -19.89
CA TYR A 105 0.31 -15.39 -18.46
C TYR A 105 0.57 -14.17 -17.57
N GLU A 106 1.56 -13.34 -17.89
CA GLU A 106 1.90 -12.13 -17.15
C GLU A 106 0.78 -11.07 -17.23
N GLY A 107 0.23 -10.86 -18.42
CA GLY A 107 -0.94 -9.98 -18.61
C GLY A 107 -2.17 -10.48 -17.87
N GLY A 108 -2.41 -11.79 -17.86
CA GLY A 108 -3.47 -12.44 -17.10
C GLY A 108 -3.32 -12.25 -15.59
N ALA A 109 -2.10 -12.34 -15.06
CA ALA A 109 -1.82 -12.06 -13.65
C ALA A 109 -2.17 -10.62 -13.27
N ILE A 110 -1.80 -9.63 -14.09
CA ILE A 110 -2.18 -8.24 -13.85
C ILE A 110 -3.70 -8.05 -13.90
N LEU A 111 -4.38 -8.71 -14.82
CA LEU A 111 -5.84 -8.66 -14.93
C LEU A 111 -6.51 -9.19 -13.65
N LEU A 112 -6.04 -10.33 -13.12
CA LEU A 112 -6.54 -10.92 -11.88
C LEU A 112 -6.30 -10.00 -10.68
N VAL A 113 -5.11 -9.42 -10.57
CA VAL A 113 -4.77 -8.45 -9.50
C VAL A 113 -5.67 -7.22 -9.61
N SER A 114 -5.85 -6.68 -10.82
CA SER A 114 -6.72 -5.52 -11.06
C SER A 114 -8.18 -5.81 -10.70
N LEU A 115 -8.66 -7.02 -10.98
CA LEU A 115 -10.00 -7.46 -10.60
C LEU A 115 -10.15 -7.61 -9.07
N ALA A 116 -9.15 -8.17 -8.39
CA ALA A 116 -9.14 -8.24 -6.93
C ALA A 116 -9.20 -6.85 -6.29
N ILE A 117 -8.43 -5.89 -6.83
CA ILE A 117 -8.47 -4.49 -6.38
C ILE A 117 -9.86 -3.89 -6.59
N LEU A 118 -10.49 -4.15 -7.74
CA LEU A 118 -11.84 -3.68 -8.04
C LEU A 118 -12.87 -4.23 -7.04
N ILE A 119 -12.81 -5.52 -6.74
CA ILE A 119 -13.72 -6.19 -5.80
C ILE A 119 -13.56 -5.58 -4.39
N ILE A 120 -12.32 -5.43 -3.91
CA ILE A 120 -12.05 -4.83 -2.59
C ILE A 120 -12.59 -3.40 -2.53
N ARG A 121 -12.33 -2.60 -3.57
CA ARG A 121 -12.81 -1.21 -3.62
C ARG A 121 -14.33 -1.13 -3.62
N PHE A 122 -15.01 -2.02 -4.33
CA PHE A 122 -16.46 -2.07 -4.36
C PHE A 122 -17.02 -2.50 -2.99
N SER A 123 -16.45 -3.54 -2.37
CA SER A 123 -16.82 -4.00 -1.03
C SER A 123 -16.63 -2.93 0.06
N GLN A 124 -15.54 -2.17 0.00
CA GLN A 124 -15.29 -1.06 0.92
C GLN A 124 -16.34 0.05 0.80
N ARG A 125 -16.81 0.35 -0.43
CA ARG A 125 -17.91 1.30 -0.63
C ARG A 125 -19.23 0.81 -0.03
N TYR A 126 -19.57 -0.47 -0.19
CA TYR A 126 -20.77 -1.06 0.43
C TYR A 126 -20.72 -1.00 1.97
N SER A 127 -19.56 -1.28 2.56
CA SER A 127 -19.38 -1.20 4.03
C SER A 127 -19.52 0.23 4.55
N ALA A 128 -19.02 1.23 3.81
CA ALA A 128 -19.16 2.63 4.15
C ALA A 128 -20.62 3.13 4.05
N GLU A 129 -21.39 2.67 3.04
CA GLU A 129 -22.80 3.03 2.89
C GLU A 129 -23.69 2.40 3.97
N THR A 130 -23.36 1.18 4.43
CA THR A 130 -24.15 0.48 5.46
C THR A 130 -24.03 1.16 6.83
N MET A 131 -22.85 1.67 7.17
CA MET A 131 -22.62 2.45 8.41
C MET A 131 -23.34 3.80 8.38
N GLY A 132 -23.26 4.53 7.25
CA GLY A 132 -23.93 5.83 7.10
C GLY A 132 -25.46 5.76 6.99
N LYS A 133 -26.05 4.57 6.86
CA LYS A 133 -27.51 4.35 6.90
C LYS A 133 -27.99 3.92 8.30
N ALA A 134 -27.15 3.24 9.07
CA ALA A 134 -27.45 2.86 10.45
C ALA A 134 -27.52 4.08 11.38
N GLU A 135 -26.57 5.01 11.27
CA GLU A 135 -26.52 6.22 12.11
C GLU A 135 -27.73 7.15 11.88
N ARG A 136 -28.15 7.32 10.61
CA ARG A 136 -29.33 8.12 10.26
C ARG A 136 -30.65 7.53 10.79
N HIS A 137 -30.73 6.20 10.90
CA HIS A 137 -31.91 5.52 11.46
C HIS A 137 -31.97 5.56 13.00
N GLU A 138 -30.85 5.83 13.67
CA GLU A 138 -30.80 6.08 15.12
C GLU A 138 -31.10 7.55 15.44
N GLU A 139 -30.61 8.51 14.65
CA GLU A 139 -30.94 9.93 14.83
C GLU A 139 -32.44 10.21 14.65
N ASP A 140 -33.08 9.61 13.64
CA ASP A 140 -34.54 9.73 13.43
C ASP A 140 -35.36 9.07 14.56
N ARG A 141 -34.80 8.07 15.27
CA ARG A 141 -35.47 7.43 16.42
C ARG A 141 -35.31 8.19 17.73
N HIS A 142 -34.33 9.10 17.82
CA HIS A 142 -34.11 9.92 19.00
C HIS A 142 -34.79 11.31 18.93
N GLN A 143 -35.30 11.70 17.76
CA GLN A 143 -36.01 12.97 17.55
C GLN A 143 -37.54 12.86 17.43
N GLY A 144 -38.11 11.64 17.52
CA GLY A 144 -39.57 11.39 17.58
C GLY A 144 -40.02 10.97 18.97
#